data_AF-A0A9W6DSM9-F1
#
_entry.id   AF-A0A9W6DSM9-F1
#
_cell.length_a   1.000
_cell.length_b   1.000
_cell.length_c   1.000
_cell.angle_alpha   90.00
_cell.angle_beta   90.00
_cell.angle_gamma   90.00
#
_symmetry.space_group_name_H-M   'P 1'
#
loop_
_entity.id
_entity.type
_entity.pdbx_description
1 polymer ?
#
loop_
_entity_poly.entity_id
_entity_poly.type
_entity_poly.pdbx_seq_one_letter_code
_entity_poly.pdbx_strand_id
1 'polypeptide(L)'
;LGASRDELLVEVTKANEAYDRALKQVEEFRLLAEVLKATLKLRKNRWLIFRSHISSRAKAQFTYLLSERSFRGRLLTDHEGKLLDLQVEPDITKDSAGRGAKTLSGGEKSFSQ
;
A
#
# COMPACT_ATOMS: atom_id res chain seq x y z
N LEU A 1 -48.15 -4.42 44.51
CA LEU A 1 -47.64 -5.16 43.33
C LEU A 1 -46.13 -5.06 43.38
N GLY A 2 -45.48 -6.04 44.00
CA GLY A 2 -44.03 -6.12 44.13
C GLY A 2 -43.61 -7.52 43.69
N ALA A 3 -42.54 -7.60 42.89
CA ALA A 3 -41.96 -8.87 42.47
C ALA A 3 -41.59 -9.73 43.69
N SER A 4 -41.71 -11.05 43.55
CA SER A 4 -41.30 -11.95 44.61
C SER A 4 -39.79 -11.83 44.85
N ARG A 5 -39.32 -12.11 46.06
CA ARG A 5 -37.90 -12.08 46.39
C ARG A 5 -37.07 -12.97 45.46
N ASP A 6 -37.63 -14.08 45.01
CA ASP A 6 -36.97 -15.02 44.10
C ASP A 6 -36.89 -14.45 42.67
N GLU A 7 -37.92 -13.74 42.21
CA GLU A 7 -37.90 -13.04 40.92
C GLU A 7 -36.82 -11.95 40.89
N LEU A 8 -36.69 -11.20 41.98
CA LEU A 8 -35.65 -10.17 42.13
C LEU A 8 -34.24 -10.79 42.15
N LEU A 9 -34.05 -11.93 42.80
CA LEU A 9 -32.76 -12.63 42.80
C LEU A 9 -32.38 -13.12 41.40
N VAL A 10 -33.34 -13.65 40.63
CA VAL A 10 -33.11 -14.09 39.25
C VAL A 10 -32.78 -12.93 38.31
N GLU A 11 -33.42 -11.78 38.48
CA GLU A 11 -33.09 -10.56 37.72
C GLU A 11 -31.67 -10.07 38.02
N VAL A 12 -31.29 -10.04 39.31
CA VAL A 12 -29.95 -9.61 39.73
C VAL A 12 -28.86 -10.55 39.20
N THR A 13 -29.07 -11.86 39.26
CA THR A 13 -28.08 -12.82 38.72
C THR A 13 -27.93 -12.66 37.21
N LYS A 14 -29.02 -12.54 36.46
CA LYS A 14 -28.99 -12.30 35.01
C LYS A 14 -28.27 -11.01 34.66
N ALA A 15 -28.53 -9.92 35.40
CA ALA A 15 -27.90 -8.63 35.17
C ALA A 15 -26.39 -8.68 35.44
N ASN A 16 -25.97 -9.33 36.54
CA ASN A 16 -24.56 -9.51 36.87
C ASN A 16 -23.84 -10.35 35.81
N GLU A 17 -24.43 -11.46 35.39
CA GLU A 17 -23.84 -12.28 34.33
C GLU A 17 -23.74 -11.52 33.00
N ALA A 18 -24.75 -10.70 32.66
CA ALA A 18 -24.72 -9.88 31.45
C ALA A 18 -23.62 -8.81 31.54
N TYR A 19 -23.45 -8.20 32.71
CA TYR A 19 -22.39 -7.24 32.97
C TYR A 19 -21.00 -7.87 32.85
N ASP A 20 -20.76 -9.01 33.49
CA ASP A 20 -19.48 -9.71 33.45
C ASP A 20 -19.14 -10.17 32.02
N ARG A 21 -20.14 -10.65 31.26
CA ARG A 21 -19.98 -10.96 29.84
C ARG A 21 -19.60 -9.72 29.03
N ALA A 22 -20.25 -8.59 29.25
CA ALA A 22 -19.96 -7.35 28.55
C ALA A 22 -18.55 -6.84 28.85
N LEU A 23 -18.12 -6.88 30.11
CA LEU A 23 -16.74 -6.54 30.49
C LEU A 23 -15.73 -7.41 29.77
N LYS A 24 -15.95 -8.73 29.75
CA LYS A 24 -15.08 -9.67 29.04
C LYS A 24 -15.01 -9.36 27.54
N GLN A 25 -16.15 -9.07 26.91
CA GLN A 25 -16.20 -8.69 25.48
C GLN A 25 -15.43 -7.41 25.19
N VAL A 26 -15.49 -6.42 26.08
CA VAL A 26 -14.71 -5.17 25.91
C VAL A 26 -13.21 -5.46 25.89
N GLU A 27 -12.72 -6.29 26.81
CA GLU A 27 -11.31 -6.68 26.84
C GLU A 27 -10.91 -7.49 25.60
N GLU A 28 -11.75 -8.42 25.16
CA GLU A 28 -11.52 -9.19 23.93
C GLU A 28 -11.46 -8.29 22.69
N PHE A 29 -12.35 -7.29 22.58
CA PHE A 29 -12.33 -6.34 21.48
C PHE A 29 -11.13 -5.38 21.52
N ARG A 30 -10.67 -4.99 22.70
CA ARG A 30 -9.43 -4.22 22.86
C ARG A 30 -8.24 -5.01 22.33
N LEU A 31 -8.11 -6.27 22.73
CA LEU A 31 -7.06 -7.15 22.24
C LEU A 31 -7.14 -7.33 20.72
N LEU A 32 -8.35 -7.60 20.18
CA LEU A 32 -8.56 -7.74 18.75
C LEU A 32 -8.15 -6.47 17.99
N ALA A 33 -8.51 -5.29 18.48
CA ALA A 33 -8.15 -4.01 17.86
C ALA A 33 -6.63 -3.83 17.79
N GLU A 34 -5.90 -4.17 18.85
CA GLU A 34 -4.43 -4.09 18.86
C GLU A 34 -3.79 -5.06 17.87
N VAL A 35 -4.28 -6.30 17.80
CA VAL A 35 -3.82 -7.28 16.80
C VAL A 35 -4.07 -6.76 15.39
N LEU A 36 -5.26 -6.25 15.09
CA LEU A 36 -5.59 -5.72 13.76
C LEU A 36 -4.71 -4.52 13.37
N LYS A 37 -4.43 -3.61 14.30
CA LYS A 37 -3.50 -2.48 14.08
C LYS A 37 -2.10 -2.98 13.75
N ALA A 38 -1.59 -3.95 14.52
CA ALA A 38 -0.28 -4.54 14.29
C ALA A 38 -0.20 -5.23 12.92
N THR A 39 -1.22 -6.02 12.55
CA THR A 39 -1.32 -6.68 11.25
C THR A 39 -1.38 -5.68 10.10
N LEU A 40 -2.14 -4.59 10.23
CA LEU A 40 -2.22 -3.55 9.21
C LEU A 40 -0.87 -2.85 9.03
N LYS A 41 -0.18 -2.50 10.12
CA LYS A 41 1.16 -1.90 10.08
C LYS A 41 2.15 -2.81 9.35
N LEU A 42 2.17 -4.10 9.68
CA LEU A 42 3.02 -5.08 9.02
C LEU A 42 2.74 -5.17 7.52
N ARG A 43 1.46 -5.24 7.12
CA ARG A 43 1.06 -5.28 5.70
C ARG A 43 1.50 -4.05 4.94
N LYS A 44 1.31 -2.85 5.51
CA LYS A 44 1.76 -1.59 4.90
C LYS A 44 3.28 -1.58 4.69
N ASN A 45 4.05 -2.01 5.69
CA ASN A 45 5.51 -2.06 5.58
C ASN A 45 5.98 -3.05 4.50
N ARG A 46 5.38 -4.25 4.46
CA ARG A 46 5.67 -5.24 3.41
C ARG A 46 5.33 -4.72 2.02
N TRP A 47 4.20 -4.03 1.88
CA TRP A 47 3.82 -3.40 0.62
C TRP A 47 4.84 -2.35 0.16
N LEU A 48 5.34 -1.49 1.05
CA LEU A 48 6.35 -0.50 0.71
C LEU A 48 7.63 -1.14 0.15
N ILE A 49 8.12 -2.20 0.80
CA ILE A 49 9.31 -2.96 0.37
C ILE A 49 9.05 -3.66 -0.97
N PHE A 50 7.92 -4.32 -1.12
CA PHE A 50 7.56 -5.00 -2.36
C PHE A 50 7.48 -4.02 -3.54
N ARG A 51 6.82 -2.89 -3.33
CA ARG A 51 6.72 -1.79 -4.31
C ARG A 51 8.10 -1.21 -4.67
N SER A 52 9.01 -1.06 -3.71
CA SER A 52 10.37 -0.60 -4.00
C SER A 52 11.14 -1.60 -4.85
N HIS A 53 11.02 -2.91 -4.60
CA HIS A 53 11.65 -3.93 -5.44
C HIS A 53 11.14 -3.90 -6.89
N ILE A 54 9.83 -3.77 -7.08
CA ILE A 54 9.23 -3.64 -8.43
C ILE A 54 9.83 -2.43 -9.14
N SER A 55 9.88 -1.28 -8.46
CA SER A 55 10.35 -0.03 -9.03
C SER A 55 11.83 -0.07 -9.38
N SER A 56 12.67 -0.62 -8.49
CA SER A 56 14.10 -0.80 -8.75
C SER A 56 14.34 -1.73 -9.94
N ARG A 57 13.59 -2.84 -10.02
CA ARG A 57 13.68 -3.77 -11.16
C ARG A 57 13.26 -3.11 -12.47
N ALA A 58 12.17 -2.36 -12.46
CA ALA A 58 11.71 -1.62 -13.63
C ALA A 58 12.75 -0.57 -14.09
N LYS A 59 13.34 0.17 -13.16
CA LYS A 59 14.43 1.13 -13.46
C LYS A 59 15.63 0.43 -14.11
N ALA A 60 16.10 -0.66 -13.51
CA ALA A 60 17.24 -1.40 -14.04
C ALA A 60 16.96 -1.97 -15.45
N GLN A 61 15.79 -2.58 -15.64
CA GLN A 61 15.39 -3.13 -16.93
C GLN A 61 15.24 -2.04 -18.01
N PHE A 62 14.64 -0.91 -17.65
CA PHE A 62 14.49 0.23 -18.56
C PHE A 62 15.84 0.76 -19.03
N THR A 63 16.75 1.01 -18.09
CA THR A 63 18.12 1.47 -18.41
C THR A 63 18.86 0.46 -19.28
N TYR A 64 18.75 -0.83 -18.98
CA TYR A 64 19.34 -1.89 -19.80
C TYR A 64 18.80 -1.86 -21.24
N LEU A 65 17.48 -1.83 -21.43
CA LEU A 65 16.86 -1.80 -22.75
C LEU A 65 17.22 -0.56 -23.59
N LEU A 66 17.48 0.58 -22.94
CA LEU A 66 17.99 1.78 -23.62
C LEU A 66 19.45 1.61 -24.07
N SER A 67 20.29 1.00 -23.22
CA SER A 67 21.69 0.77 -23.55
C SER A 67 21.89 -0.14 -24.78
N GLU A 68 21.01 -1.13 -24.98
CA GLU A 68 21.01 -2.01 -26.17
C GLU A 68 20.83 -1.24 -27.49
N ARG A 69 20.35 0.01 -27.45
CA ARG A 69 20.15 0.88 -28.62
C ARG A 69 21.05 2.11 -28.61
N SER A 70 22.03 2.16 -27.70
CA SER A 70 22.86 3.35 -27.45
C SER A 70 22.04 4.61 -27.10
N PHE A 71 20.86 4.44 -26.49
CA PHE A 71 20.02 5.53 -26.01
C PHE A 71 20.34 5.87 -24.55
N ARG A 72 20.13 7.14 -24.17
CA ARG A 72 20.13 7.58 -22.76
C ARG A 72 18.70 7.74 -22.27
N GLY A 73 18.51 7.69 -20.96
CA GLY A 73 17.20 7.92 -20.37
C GLY A 73 17.11 7.48 -18.93
N ARG A 74 15.95 7.74 -18.32
CA ARG A 74 15.67 7.35 -16.93
C ARG A 74 14.17 7.11 -16.70
N LEU A 75 13.89 6.21 -15.76
CA LEU A 75 12.57 5.96 -15.22
C LEU A 75 12.50 6.56 -13.81
N LEU A 76 11.65 7.57 -13.63
CA LEU A 76 11.41 8.23 -12.36
C LEU A 76 10.05 7.79 -11.79
N THR A 77 10.04 7.45 -10.50
CA THR A 77 8.85 7.01 -9.78
C THR A 77 8.69 7.81 -8.50
N ASP A 78 7.56 8.49 -8.34
CA ASP A 78 7.11 9.04 -7.07
C ASP A 78 5.77 8.39 -6.71
N HIS A 79 5.80 7.55 -5.68
CA HIS A 79 4.61 6.82 -5.27
C HIS A 79 3.65 7.63 -4.40
N GLU A 80 4.10 8.73 -3.81
CA GLU A 80 3.25 9.62 -3.02
C GLU A 80 2.47 10.55 -3.95
N GLY A 81 3.18 11.19 -4.89
CA GLY A 81 2.59 12.00 -5.96
C GLY A 81 1.95 11.19 -7.10
N LYS A 82 1.96 9.84 -7.02
CA LYS A 82 1.44 8.92 -8.04
C LYS A 82 1.99 9.20 -9.45
N LEU A 83 3.27 9.54 -9.53
CA LEU A 83 3.97 9.88 -10.76
C LEU A 83 4.83 8.70 -11.23
N LEU A 84 4.72 8.43 -12.53
CA LEU A 84 5.67 7.63 -13.30
C LEU A 84 6.08 8.48 -14.49
N ASP A 85 7.36 8.84 -14.57
CA ASP A 85 7.92 9.62 -15.66
C ASP A 85 9.02 8.84 -16.38
N LEU A 86 8.93 8.83 -17.71
CA LEU A 86 9.83 8.11 -18.60
C LEU A 86 10.47 9.12 -19.55
N GLN A 87 11.78 9.22 -19.47
CA GLN A 87 12.58 10.14 -20.29
C GLN A 87 13.54 9.32 -21.15
N VAL A 88 13.54 9.60 -22.45
CA VAL A 88 14.39 8.92 -23.43
C VAL A 88 15.08 9.96 -24.32
N GLU A 89 16.36 9.74 -24.58
CA GLU A 89 17.22 10.54 -25.44
C GLU A 89 17.88 9.61 -26.46
N PRO A 90 17.42 9.62 -27.72
CA PRO A 90 17.98 8.79 -28.79
C PRO A 90 19.37 9.23 -29.28
N ASP A 91 19.78 10.46 -28.97
CA ASP A 91 21.02 11.06 -29.47
C ASP A 91 22.02 11.27 -28.32
N ILE A 92 23.10 10.49 -28.35
CA ILE A 92 24.20 10.54 -27.38
C ILE A 92 25.08 11.79 -27.53
N THR A 93 24.92 12.56 -28.63
CA THR A 93 25.79 13.70 -28.96
C THR A 93 25.25 15.07 -28.56
N LYS A 94 24.01 15.15 -28.05
CA LYS A 94 23.36 16.40 -27.63
C LYS A 94 22.92 16.37 -26.16
N ASP A 95 23.39 17.34 -25.39
CA ASP A 95 22.85 17.68 -24.06
C ASP A 95 21.53 18.46 -24.20
N SER A 96 20.51 17.81 -24.75
CA SER A 96 19.14 18.33 -24.74
C SER A 96 18.35 17.68 -23.62
N ALA A 97 17.67 18.48 -22.80
CA ALA A 97 16.75 18.00 -21.77
C ALA A 97 15.80 16.95 -22.36
N GLY A 98 15.91 15.70 -21.90
CA GLY A 98 15.31 14.52 -22.51
C GLY A 98 13.84 14.64 -22.91
N ARG A 99 13.50 13.93 -23.98
CA ARG A 99 12.15 13.92 -24.56
C ARG A 99 11.26 12.98 -23.74
N GLY A 100 10.13 13.50 -23.28
CA GLY A 100 9.12 12.68 -22.59
C GLY A 100 8.46 11.69 -23.54
N ALA A 101 7.94 10.58 -23.01
CA ALA A 101 7.31 9.51 -23.78
C ALA A 101 6.23 9.97 -24.79
N LYS A 102 5.58 11.12 -24.55
CA LYS A 102 4.57 11.72 -25.44
C LYS A 102 5.14 12.24 -26.77
N THR A 103 6.43 12.58 -26.81
CA THR A 103 7.12 13.17 -27.98
C THR A 103 7.93 12.16 -28.81
N LEU A 104 7.85 10.88 -28.46
CA LEU A 104 8.50 9.79 -29.15
C LEU A 104 7.73 9.38 -30.42
N SER A 105 8.42 8.98 -31.48
CA SER A 105 7.87 8.48 -32.74
C SER A 105 7.08 7.18 -32.55
N GLY A 106 6.22 6.81 -33.50
CA GLY A 106 5.34 5.63 -33.43
C GLY A 106 6.06 4.30 -33.15
N GLY A 107 7.33 4.16 -33.54
CA GLY A 107 8.16 2.99 -33.20
C GLY A 107 8.77 3.03 -31.79
N GLU A 108 8.90 4.21 -31.19
CA GLU A 108 9.47 4.44 -29.86
C GLU A 108 8.39 4.39 -28.76
N LYS A 109 7.12 4.70 -29.09
CA LYS A 109 5.98 4.59 -28.16
C LYS A 109 5.64 3.14 -27.77
N SER A 110 5.83 2.19 -28.70
CA SER A 110 5.52 0.76 -28.52
C SER A 110 6.29 0.09 -27.39
N PHE A 111 7.37 0.72 -26.90
CA PHE A 111 8.22 0.20 -25.83
C PHE A 111 7.80 0.67 -24.43
N SER A 112 6.85 1.60 -24.33
CA SER A 112 6.32 2.12 -23.06
C SER A 112 5.01 1.44 -22.61
N GLN A 113 4.54 0.44 -23.37
CA GLN A 113 3.32 -0.32 -23.11
C GLN A 113 3.62 -1.71 -22.55
#